data_AF-A0A349W9W3-F1
#
_entry.id   AF-A0A349W9W3-F1
#
_cell.length_a   1.000
_cell.length_b   1.000
_cell.length_c   1.000
_cell.angle_alpha   90.00
_cell.angle_beta   90.00
_cell.angle_gamma   90.00
#
_symmetry.space_group_name_H-M   'P 1'
#
loop_
_entity.id
_entity.type
_entity.pdbx_description
1 polymer ?
#
loop_
_entity_poly.entity_id
_entity_poly.type
_entity_poly.pdbx_seq_one_letter_code
_entity_poly.pdbx_strand_id
1 'polypeptide(L)'
;MNMLTKMALGLIGQMRPDAPTGDSSPAVVLPPPQTQGGLPLMQALALRHSERSFDTAALPAQTLSDLLWAAAGINRPEHGGSDKVCAGSSAVSKLRSE
;
A
#
# COMPACT_ATOMS: atom_id res chain seq x y z
N MET A 1 16.29 4.15 -29.16
CA MET A 1 16.55 4.74 -27.83
C MET A 1 17.90 5.42 -27.88
N ASN A 2 17.98 6.74 -27.67
CA ASN A 2 19.17 7.52 -28.03
C ASN A 2 20.08 7.84 -26.82
N MET A 3 21.36 8.13 -27.06
CA MET A 3 22.38 8.43 -26.03
C MET A 3 21.97 9.60 -25.10
N LEU A 4 21.20 10.55 -25.64
CA LEU A 4 20.58 11.65 -24.91
C LEU A 4 19.61 11.16 -23.82
N THR A 5 18.82 10.12 -24.10
CA THR A 5 17.88 9.50 -23.15
C THR A 5 18.62 8.87 -21.97
N LYS A 6 19.85 8.39 -22.20
CA LYS A 6 20.72 7.78 -21.18
C LYS A 6 21.40 8.81 -20.27
N MET A 7 21.80 9.96 -20.84
CA MET A 7 22.33 11.09 -20.06
C MET A 7 21.27 11.76 -19.18
N ALA A 8 20.04 11.91 -19.69
CA ALA A 8 18.92 12.41 -18.87
C ALA A 8 18.61 11.51 -17.67
N LEU A 9 18.78 10.19 -17.82
CA LEU A 9 18.64 9.22 -16.73
C LEU A 9 19.73 9.38 -15.64
N GLY A 10 20.91 9.90 -16.00
CA GLY A 10 22.02 10.14 -15.06
C GLY A 10 21.79 11.30 -14.07
N LEU A 11 20.87 12.22 -14.40
CA LEU A 11 20.45 13.30 -13.49
C LEU A 11 19.36 12.86 -12.50
N ILE A 12 18.79 11.66 -12.66
CA ILE A 12 17.77 11.08 -11.77
C ILE A 12 18.40 10.59 -10.44
N GLY A 13 19.74 10.54 -10.33
CA GLY A 13 20.46 10.04 -9.16
C GLY A 13 20.58 10.98 -7.94
N GLN A 14 19.85 12.11 -7.90
CA GLN A 14 19.96 13.12 -6.83
C GLN A 14 18.71 13.26 -5.94
N MET A 15 17.75 12.35 -6.01
CA MET A 15 16.64 12.33 -5.05
C MET A 15 17.15 11.80 -3.70
N ARG A 16 17.66 12.70 -2.86
CA ARG A 16 17.91 12.40 -1.44
C ARG A 16 16.57 12.42 -0.70
N PRO A 17 16.29 11.45 0.18
CA PRO A 17 15.08 11.51 1.01
C PRO A 17 15.18 12.70 1.97
N ASP A 18 14.09 13.45 2.10
CA ASP A 18 13.97 14.47 3.13
C ASP A 18 13.97 13.82 4.52
N ALA A 19 14.41 14.58 5.53
CA ALA A 19 14.37 14.11 6.90
C ALA A 19 12.90 13.85 7.32
N PRO A 20 12.62 12.71 7.98
CA PRO A 20 11.26 12.42 8.44
C PRO A 20 10.83 13.49 9.44
N THR A 21 9.60 13.99 9.27
CA THR A 21 8.95 14.87 10.22
C THR A 21 7.93 14.05 11.01
N GLY A 22 8.05 14.03 12.34
CA GLY A 22 7.16 13.27 13.25
C GLY A 22 7.87 12.14 14.00
N ASP A 23 7.08 11.33 14.71
CA ASP A 23 7.59 10.25 15.55
C ASP A 23 7.99 9.02 14.72
N SER A 24 9.24 8.59 14.85
CA SER A 24 9.78 7.40 14.18
C SER A 24 9.56 6.13 15.02
N SER A 25 8.32 5.89 15.45
CA SER A 25 7.99 4.66 16.18
C SER A 25 8.25 3.43 15.29
N PRO A 26 8.83 2.34 15.82
CA PRO A 26 9.06 1.12 15.04
C PRO A 26 7.75 0.48 14.54
N ALA A 27 6.62 0.80 15.16
CA ALA A 27 5.29 0.37 14.72
C ALA A 27 4.23 1.44 15.04
N VAL A 28 3.23 1.53 14.18
CA VAL A 28 2.02 2.34 14.38
C VAL A 28 0.83 1.40 14.47
N VAL A 29 0.11 1.43 15.59
CA VAL A 29 -1.11 0.63 15.78
C VAL A 29 -2.28 1.38 15.15
N LEU A 30 -2.94 0.75 14.20
CA LEU A 30 -4.12 1.29 13.52
C LEU A 30 -5.41 0.71 14.11
N PRO A 31 -6.54 1.43 14.03
CA PRO A 31 -7.83 0.87 14.38
C PRO A 31 -8.16 -0.34 13.49
N PRO A 32 -9.02 -1.28 13.94
CA PRO A 32 -9.44 -2.39 13.10
C PRO A 32 -10.12 -1.88 11.81
N PRO A 33 -9.86 -2.50 10.66
CA PRO A 33 -10.46 -2.08 9.41
C PRO A 33 -11.97 -2.37 9.39
N GLN A 34 -12.72 -1.48 8.77
CA GLN A 34 -14.16 -1.66 8.53
C GLN A 34 -14.36 -2.49 7.25
N THR A 35 -14.72 -3.76 7.42
CA THR A 35 -14.86 -4.72 6.30
C THR A 35 -16.29 -4.86 5.79
N GLN A 36 -17.24 -4.12 6.37
CA GLN A 36 -18.66 -4.15 6.02
C GLN A 36 -19.13 -2.76 5.56
N GLY A 37 -20.07 -2.74 4.61
CA GLY A 37 -20.63 -1.52 4.04
C GLY A 37 -19.81 -0.97 2.86
N GLY A 38 -19.83 0.35 2.67
CA GLY A 38 -19.12 1.04 1.59
C GLY A 38 -19.87 1.11 0.26
N LEU A 39 -19.15 1.55 -0.79
CA LEU A 39 -19.69 1.65 -2.13
C LEU A 39 -19.84 0.25 -2.76
N PRO A 40 -20.98 -0.06 -3.41
CA PRO A 40 -21.12 -1.27 -4.20
C PRO A 40 -20.02 -1.37 -5.25
N LEU A 41 -19.52 -2.59 -5.50
CA LEU A 41 -18.40 -2.85 -6.42
C LEU A 41 -18.58 -2.16 -7.78
N MET A 42 -19.77 -2.26 -8.36
CA MET A 42 -20.06 -1.68 -9.67
C MET A 42 -19.99 -0.15 -9.66
N GLN A 43 -20.37 0.49 -8.55
CA GLN A 43 -20.28 1.94 -8.39
C GLN A 43 -18.83 2.39 -8.18
N ALA A 44 -18.04 1.64 -7.39
CA ALA A 44 -16.62 1.91 -7.22
C ALA A 44 -15.84 1.81 -8.54
N LEU A 45 -16.15 0.80 -9.37
CA LEU A 45 -15.55 0.66 -10.69
C LEU A 45 -15.94 1.79 -11.65
N ALA A 46 -17.20 2.23 -11.62
CA ALA A 46 -17.66 3.35 -12.43
C ALA A 46 -16.98 4.69 -12.06
N LEU A 47 -16.64 4.88 -10.79
CA LEU A 47 -15.98 6.09 -10.27
C LEU A 47 -14.44 6.05 -10.40
N ARG A 48 -13.85 4.88 -10.69
CA ARG A 48 -12.40 4.69 -10.72
C ARG A 48 -11.74 5.54 -11.81
N HIS A 49 -10.94 6.50 -11.39
CA HIS A 49 -10.09 7.32 -12.24
C HIS A 49 -8.74 7.56 -11.56
N SER A 50 -7.79 8.17 -12.26
CA SER A 50 -6.49 8.54 -11.71
C SER A 50 -6.43 10.03 -11.41
N GLU A 51 -6.14 10.38 -10.17
CA GLU A 51 -5.90 11.75 -9.72
C GLU A 51 -4.39 11.96 -9.48
N ARG A 52 -3.89 13.16 -9.76
CA ARG A 52 -2.46 13.52 -9.63
C ARG A 52 -2.23 14.78 -8.80
N SER A 53 -3.29 15.34 -8.22
CA SER A 53 -3.26 16.50 -7.32
C SER A 53 -3.89 16.05 -6.01
N PHE A 54 -3.24 16.30 -4.88
CA PHE A 54 -3.68 15.82 -3.57
C PHE A 54 -3.66 16.97 -2.56
N ASP A 55 -4.56 16.92 -1.58
CA ASP A 55 -4.47 17.78 -0.41
C ASP A 55 -3.26 17.37 0.46
N THR A 56 -2.71 18.34 1.18
CA THR A 56 -1.63 18.15 2.17
C THR A 56 -2.13 17.63 3.52
N ALA A 57 -3.45 17.61 3.73
CA ALA A 57 -4.06 17.09 4.94
C ALA A 57 -3.73 15.59 5.15
N ALA A 58 -3.38 15.23 6.38
CA ALA A 58 -3.14 13.84 6.75
C ALA A 58 -4.43 13.02 6.68
N LEU A 59 -4.32 11.76 6.26
CA LEU A 59 -5.46 10.83 6.25
C LEU A 59 -5.91 10.49 7.68
N PRO A 60 -7.23 10.40 7.94
CA PRO A 60 -7.73 9.84 9.19
C PRO A 60 -7.21 8.42 9.41
N ALA A 61 -6.92 8.07 10.66
CA ALA A 61 -6.36 6.76 11.01
C ALA A 61 -7.24 5.58 10.54
N GLN A 62 -8.57 5.74 10.57
CA GLN A 62 -9.51 4.73 10.06
C GLN A 62 -9.36 4.54 8.55
N THR A 63 -9.36 5.64 7.78
CA THR A 63 -9.18 5.60 6.32
C THR A 63 -7.86 4.96 5.92
N LEU A 64 -6.77 5.26 6.64
CA LEU A 64 -5.48 4.63 6.42
C LEU A 64 -5.53 3.13 6.71
N SER A 65 -6.18 2.71 7.80
CA SER A 65 -6.34 1.30 8.14
C SER A 65 -7.12 0.53 7.06
N ASP A 66 -8.27 1.07 6.65
CA ASP A 66 -9.13 0.46 5.65
C ASP A 66 -8.42 0.35 4.29
N LEU A 67 -7.67 1.39 3.90
CA LEU A 67 -6.89 1.41 2.66
C LEU A 67 -5.78 0.36 2.65
N LEU A 68 -5.00 0.28 3.73
CA LEU A 68 -3.92 -0.70 3.84
C LEU A 68 -4.47 -2.13 3.89
N TRP A 69 -5.59 -2.35 4.57
CA TRP A 69 -6.26 -3.64 4.59
C TRP A 69 -6.85 -4.02 3.23
N ALA A 70 -7.50 -3.08 2.52
CA ALA A 70 -8.02 -3.35 1.18
C ALA A 70 -6.89 -3.66 0.17
N ALA A 71 -5.72 -3.04 0.34
CA ALA A 71 -4.57 -3.26 -0.53
C ALA A 71 -3.78 -4.55 -0.20
N ALA A 72 -3.60 -4.89 1.08
CA ALA A 72 -2.67 -5.95 1.50
C ALA A 72 -3.07 -6.65 2.82
N GLY A 73 -4.32 -6.53 3.26
CA GLY A 73 -4.82 -7.14 4.47
C GLY A 73 -5.05 -8.65 4.36
N ILE A 74 -4.99 -9.32 5.51
CA ILE A 74 -5.36 -10.73 5.64
C ILE A 74 -6.88 -10.83 5.75
N ASN A 75 -7.52 -11.55 4.84
CA ASN A 75 -8.96 -11.80 4.83
C ASN A 75 -9.34 -13.25 5.16
N ARG A 76 -8.36 -14.18 5.17
CA ARG A 76 -8.49 -15.60 5.51
C ARG A 76 -7.42 -16.00 6.53
N PRO A 77 -7.60 -15.67 7.82
CA PRO A 77 -6.60 -15.91 8.86
C PRO A 77 -6.26 -17.40 9.02
N GLU A 78 -7.20 -18.29 8.74
CA GLU A 78 -7.06 -19.74 8.85
C GLU A 78 -6.15 -20.36 7.77
N HIS A 79 -5.95 -19.67 6.64
CA HIS A 79 -5.11 -20.11 5.54
C HIS A 79 -3.80 -19.31 5.41
N GLY A 80 -3.53 -18.38 6.34
CA GLY A 80 -2.33 -17.53 6.34
C GLY A 80 -2.18 -16.61 5.12
N GLY A 81 -3.19 -16.52 4.25
CA GLY A 81 -3.13 -15.83 2.97
C GLY A 81 -3.88 -14.50 2.99
N SER A 82 -3.25 -13.46 2.41
CA SER A 82 -3.95 -12.27 1.93
C SER A 82 -4.41 -12.53 0.49
N ASP A 83 -5.61 -12.12 0.09
CA ASP A 83 -6.22 -12.38 -1.24
C ASP A 83 -5.53 -11.68 -2.44
N LYS A 84 -4.25 -11.30 -2.28
CA LYS A 84 -3.44 -10.95 -3.43
C LYS A 84 -3.10 -12.24 -4.16
N VAL A 85 -3.49 -12.32 -5.44
CA VAL A 85 -2.88 -13.25 -6.40
C VAL A 85 -1.41 -12.84 -6.56
N CYS A 86 -0.57 -13.26 -5.61
CA CYS A 86 0.86 -13.25 -5.75
C CYS A 86 1.26 -14.54 -6.46
N ALA A 87 1.85 -14.44 -7.65
CA ALA A 87 2.52 -15.56 -8.30
C ALA A 87 3.65 -16.04 -7.37
N GLY A 88 3.37 -17.08 -6.57
CA GLY A 88 4.32 -17.61 -5.58
C GLY A 88 3.79 -17.82 -4.16
N SER A 89 2.47 -17.83 -3.91
CA SER A 89 1.90 -18.13 -2.58
C SER A 89 2.01 -19.62 -2.15
N SER A 90 3.17 -20.24 -2.38
CA SER A 90 3.58 -21.47 -1.71
C SER A 90 4.94 -21.20 -1.08
N ALA A 91 4.95 -20.90 0.23
CA ALA A 91 6.08 -21.00 1.18
C ALA A 91 6.12 -19.86 2.23
N VAL A 92 5.00 -19.53 2.88
CA VAL A 92 5.02 -18.81 4.18
C VAL A 92 4.39 -19.70 5.25
N SER A 93 4.91 -20.90 5.42
CA SER A 93 4.48 -21.79 6.52
C SER A 93 5.63 -22.61 7.11
N LYS A 94 6.89 -22.33 6.76
CA LYS A 94 8.03 -23.16 7.17
C LYS A 94 9.20 -22.43 7.83
N LEU A 95 8.96 -21.29 8.47
CA LEU A 95 10.00 -20.55 9.21
C LEU A 95 9.54 -20.09 10.61
N ARG A 96 8.68 -20.88 11.28
CA ARG A 96 8.35 -20.64 12.70
C ARG A 96 8.37 -21.92 13.53
N SER A 97 9.41 -22.72 13.33
CA SER A 97 9.78 -23.81 14.23
C SER A 97 11.28 -24.04 14.13
N GLU A 98 12.05 -23.11 14.67
CA GLU A 98 13.36 -23.32 15.31
C GLU A 98 13.47 -22.32 16.48
#